data_AF-A0A534S5S5-F1
#
_entry.id   AF-A0A534S5S5-F1
#
_cell.length_a   1.000
_cell.length_b   1.000
_cell.length_c   1.000
_cell.angle_alpha   90.00
_cell.angle_beta   90.00
_cell.angle_gamma   90.00
#
_symmetry.space_group_name_H-M   'P 1'
#
loop_
_entity.id
_entity.type
_entity.pdbx_description
1 polymer ?
#
loop_
_entity_poly.entity_id
_entity_poly.type
_entity_poly.pdbx_seq_one_letter_code
_entity_poly.pdbx_strand_id
1 'polypeptide(L)' 'MTTKRDVELLGDDCLLWASDFPHEATRTDMRVLVKEHFGRKDLSREAKKKIIYDNAKRFYGL' A
#
# COMPACT_ATOMS: atom_id res chain seq x y z
N MET A 1 1.90 -8.24 -4.54
CA MET A 1 2.50 -7.04 -3.90
C MET A 1 2.78 -5.99 -4.95
N THR A 2 2.42 -4.72 -4.69
CA THR A 2 2.79 -3.58 -5.54
C THR A 2 4.31 -3.41 -5.57
N THR A 3 4.90 -3.29 -6.75
CA THR A 3 6.34 -3.16 -7.01
C THR A 3 6.70 -1.73 -7.43
N LYS A 4 7.99 -1.39 -7.41
CA LYS A 4 8.51 -0.13 -8.00
C LYS A 4 8.04 0.05 -9.46
N ARG A 5 7.96 -1.05 -10.22
CA ARG A 5 7.50 -1.05 -11.60
C ARG A 5 6.03 -0.66 -11.74
N ASP A 6 5.18 -1.04 -10.79
CA ASP A 6 3.77 -0.66 -10.81
C ASP A 6 3.60 0.85 -10.62
N VAL A 7 4.43 1.46 -9.77
CA VAL A 7 4.46 2.93 -9.61
C VAL A 7 4.98 3.62 -10.87
N GLU A 8 6.01 3.07 -11.52
CA GLU A 8 6.53 3.62 -12.78
C GLU A 8 5.50 3.56 -13.92
N LEU A 9 4.67 2.52 -13.97
CA LEU A 9 3.69 2.30 -15.03
C LEU A 9 2.36 3.01 -14.78
N LEU A 10 1.87 3.00 -13.53
CA LEU A 10 0.51 3.44 -13.18
C LEU A 10 0.49 4.81 -12.49
N GLY A 11 1.61 5.23 -11.93
CA GLY A 11 1.67 6.37 -11.01
C GLY A 11 1.25 6.00 -9.59
N ASP A 12 1.89 6.62 -8.60
CA ASP A 12 1.61 6.36 -7.18
C ASP A 12 0.22 6.83 -6.74
N ASP A 13 -0.42 7.72 -7.49
CA ASP A 13 -1.80 8.18 -7.29
C ASP A 13 -2.87 7.14 -7.69
N CYS A 14 -2.53 6.14 -8.49
CA CYS A 14 -3.50 5.17 -9.02
C CYS A 14 -3.53 3.85 -8.23
N LEU A 15 -2.84 3.79 -7.09
CA LEU A 15 -2.60 2.54 -6.36
C LEU A 15 -3.24 2.58 -4.97
N LEU A 16 -3.85 1.48 -4.58
CA LEU A 16 -4.46 1.28 -3.26
C LEU A 16 -3.80 0.07 -2.58
N TRP A 17 -3.54 0.20 -1.27
CA TRP A 17 -3.07 -0.92 -0.46
C TRP A 17 -4.24 -1.81 -0.03
N ALA A 18 -4.08 -3.11 -0.22
CA ALA A 18 -5.02 -4.12 0.25
C ALA A 18 -4.24 -5.27 0.91
N SER A 19 -4.72 -5.75 2.06
CA SER A 19 -4.09 -6.87 2.78
C SER A 19 -4.52 -8.24 2.27
N ASP A 20 -5.66 -8.32 1.57
CA ASP A 20 -6.35 -9.57 1.25
C ASP A 20 -6.64 -10.45 2.49
N PHE A 21 -6.76 -9.83 3.67
CA PHE A 21 -7.14 -10.51 4.89
C PHE A 21 -8.60 -11.03 4.77
N PRO A 22 -8.90 -12.28 5.19
CA PRO A 22 -8.05 -13.23 5.93
C PRO A 22 -7.44 -14.34 5.07
N HIS A 23 -7.38 -14.20 3.74
CA HIS A 23 -7.02 -15.31 2.84
C HIS A 23 -5.61 -15.86 3.08
N GLU A 24 -4.66 -15.03 3.55
CA GLU A 24 -3.35 -15.49 3.99
C GLU A 24 -3.34 -15.75 5.52
N ALA A 25 -3.52 -17.02 5.91
CA ALA A 25 -3.60 -17.45 7.32
C ALA A 25 -2.38 -17.06 8.18
N THR A 26 -1.23 -16.76 7.57
CA THR A 26 0.00 -16.33 8.24
C THR A 26 0.12 -14.81 8.40
N ARG A 27 -0.73 -14.03 7.72
CA ARG A 27 -0.69 -12.56 7.68
C ARG A 27 -1.88 -11.93 8.42
N THR A 28 -2.13 -12.41 9.62
CA THR A 28 -3.28 -11.98 10.43
C THR A 28 -3.01 -10.72 11.26
N ASP A 29 -1.75 -10.41 11.58
CA ASP A 29 -1.40 -9.18 12.29
C ASP A 29 -1.21 -8.00 11.33
N MET A 30 -2.27 -7.20 11.19
CA MET A 30 -2.27 -5.99 10.36
C MET A 30 -1.18 -4.99 10.75
N ARG A 31 -0.75 -4.93 12.02
CA ARG A 31 0.30 -3.99 12.45
C ARG A 31 1.65 -4.37 11.85
N VAL A 32 1.92 -5.66 11.71
CA VAL A 32 3.14 -6.17 11.05
C VAL A 32 3.10 -5.79 9.57
N LEU A 33 1.97 -5.98 8.90
CA LEU A 33 1.81 -5.63 7.49
C LEU A 33 2.03 -4.14 7.20
N VAL A 34 1.49 -3.27 8.07
CA VAL A 34 1.71 -1.82 7.98
C VAL A 34 3.19 -1.48 8.18
N LYS A 35 3.86 -2.09 9.18
CA LYS A 35 5.29 -1.89 9.40
C LYS A 35 6.14 -2.31 8.20
N GLU A 36 5.83 -3.45 7.59
CA GLU A 36 6.50 -3.93 6.38
C GLU A 36 6.33 -2.95 5.22
N HIS A 37 5.11 -2.45 4.98
CA HIS A 37 4.84 -1.45 3.94
C HIS A 37 5.70 -0.19 4.12
N PHE A 38 5.77 0.35 5.34
CA PHE A 38 6.59 1.53 5.61
C PHE A 38 8.10 1.24 5.62
N GLY A 39 8.50 0.01 5.92
CA GLY A 39 9.90 -0.45 5.93
C GLY A 39 10.52 -0.70 4.55
N ARG A 40 9.71 -0.79 3.49
CA ARG A 40 10.17 -0.94 2.10
C ARG A 40 11.19 0.11 1.70
N LYS A 41 12.20 -0.23 0.91
CA LYS A 41 13.23 0.73 0.44
C LYS A 41 13.06 1.16 -1.01
N ASP A 42 12.15 0.52 -1.75
CA ASP A 42 11.94 0.71 -3.17
C ASP A 42 10.93 1.82 -3.51
N LEU A 43 10.20 2.32 -2.51
CA LEU A 43 9.22 3.41 -2.64
C LEU A 43 9.57 4.59 -1.74
N SER A 44 9.28 5.81 -2.22
CA SER A 44 9.40 7.03 -1.43
C SER A 44 8.41 7.03 -0.24
N ARG A 45 8.68 7.85 0.77
CA ARG A 45 7.78 8.01 1.92
C ARG A 45 6.41 8.53 1.50
N GLU A 46 6.38 9.43 0.52
CA GLU A 46 5.16 10.03 -0.03
C GLU A 46 4.33 8.99 -0.77
N ALA A 47 4.94 8.20 -1.67
CA ALA A 47 4.25 7.14 -2.39
C ALA A 47 3.63 6.12 -1.42
N LYS A 48 4.36 5.72 -0.37
CA LYS A 48 3.82 4.82 0.67
C LYS A 48 2.58 5.39 1.36
N LYS A 49 2.59 6.69 1.68
CA LYS A 49 1.47 7.38 2.34
C LYS A 49 0.26 7.49 1.40
N LYS A 50 0.48 7.81 0.13
CA LYS A 50 -0.58 7.82 -0.88
C LYS A 50 -1.26 6.47 -1.01
N ILE A 51 -0.47 5.43 -1.24
CA ILE A 51 -0.95 4.07 -1.52
C ILE A 51 -1.76 3.50 -0.34
N ILE A 52 -1.31 3.69 0.90
CA ILE A 52 -1.99 3.11 2.07
C ILE A 52 -3.15 3.95 2.61
N TYR A 53 -3.21 5.25 2.29
CA TYR A 53 -4.17 6.16 2.91
C TYR A 53 -4.72 7.23 1.96
N ASP A 54 -3.90 8.16 1.45
CA ASP A 54 -4.44 9.36 0.78
C ASP A 54 -5.27 9.01 -0.48
N ASN A 55 -4.86 7.98 -1.23
CA ASN A 55 -5.58 7.53 -2.42
C ASN A 55 -6.92 6.89 -2.06
N ALA A 56 -6.98 6.10 -0.98
CA ALA A 56 -8.23 5.49 -0.53
C ALA A 56 -9.20 6.58 -0.07
N LYS A 57 -8.71 7.55 0.69
CA LYS A 57 -9.48 8.72 1.13
C LYS A 57 -10.07 9.48 -0.08
N ARG A 58 -9.25 9.78 -1.08
CA ARG A 58 -9.68 10.42 -2.32
C ARG A 58 -10.69 9.58 -3.11
N PHE A 59 -10.44 8.28 -3.25
CA PHE A 59 -11.28 7.36 -4.04
C PHE A 59 -12.68 7.19 -3.43
N TYR A 60 -12.77 7.11 -2.10
CA TYR A 60 -14.05 6.95 -1.39
C TYR A 60 -14.71 8.27 -0.97
N GLY A 61 -14.10 9.43 -1.24
CA GLY A 61 -14.66 10.75 -0.88
C GLY A 61 -14.74 11.01 0.62
N LEU A 62 -13.74 10.53 1.39
CA LEU A 62 -13.65 10.65 2.86
C LEU A 62 -12.85 11.90 3.30
#